data_AF-A0A352VJ35-F1
#
_entry.id   AF-A0A352VJ35-F1
#
_cell.length_a   1.000
_cell.length_b   1.000
_cell.length_c   1.000
_cell.angle_alpha   90.00
_cell.angle_beta   90.00
_cell.angle_gamma   90.00
#
_symmetry.space_group_name_H-M   'P 1'
#
loop_
_entity.id
_entity.type
_entity.pdbx_description
1 polymer ?
#
loop_
_entity_poly.entity_id
_entity_poly.type
_entity_poly.pdbx_seq_one_letter_code
_entity_poly.pdbx_strand_id
1 'polypeptide(L)' 'MARAVDQYLAVCEKRGEEPGKPFSGQIRIRIESELHRKLSAAAATSGTSLNGYIAGALEAATAHRPQP' A
#
# COMPACT_ATOMS: atom_id res chain seq x y z
N MET A 1 23.60 -1.32 -7.33
CA MET A 1 22.50 -2.04 -6.64
C MET A 1 21.61 -2.72 -7.68
N ALA A 2 22.06 -3.80 -8.31
CA ALA A 2 21.30 -4.52 -9.36
C ALA A 2 21.25 -6.05 -9.15
N ARG A 3 22.31 -6.62 -8.51
CA ARG A 3 22.49 -8.06 -8.31
C ARG A 3 21.31 -8.84 -7.72
N ALA A 4 20.52 -8.25 -6.81
CA ALA A 4 19.44 -8.97 -6.13
C ALA A 4 18.21 -9.17 -7.03
N VAL A 5 17.91 -8.17 -7.86
CA VAL A 5 16.80 -8.24 -8.83
C VAL A 5 17.16 -9.20 -9.96
N ASP A 6 18.41 -9.14 -10.43
CA ASP A 6 18.92 -10.02 -11.51
C ASP A 6 18.88 -11.50 -11.10
N GLN A 7 19.24 -11.82 -9.84
CA GLN A 7 19.15 -13.19 -9.33
C GLN A 7 17.70 -13.66 -9.17
N TYR A 8 16.80 -12.79 -8.70
CA TYR A 8 15.38 -13.14 -8.54
C TYR A 8 14.74 -13.49 -9.89
N LEU A 9 15.00 -12.69 -10.93
CA LEU A 9 14.50 -12.95 -12.28
C LEU A 9 15.05 -14.26 -12.87
N ALA A 10 16.35 -14.53 -12.71
CA ALA A 10 16.96 -15.77 -13.19
C ALA A 10 16.42 -17.04 -12.48
N VAL A 11 16.00 -16.92 -11.22
CA VAL A 11 15.36 -18.02 -10.48
C VAL A 11 13.92 -18.23 -10.96
N CYS A 12 13.16 -17.16 -11.19
CA CYS A 12 11.82 -17.23 -11.78
C CYS A 12 11.85 -17.87 -13.18
N GLU A 13 12.79 -17.46 -14.02
CA GLU A 13 12.98 -17.97 -15.38
C GLU A 13 13.36 -19.46 -15.40
N LYS A 14 14.24 -19.89 -14.50
CA LYS A 14 14.59 -21.32 -14.33
C LYS A 14 13.43 -22.19 -13.84
N ARG A 15 12.44 -21.59 -13.19
CA ARG A 15 11.25 -22.29 -12.67
C ARG A 15 10.06 -22.23 -13.63
N GLY A 16 10.16 -21.46 -14.73
CA GLY A 16 9.05 -21.21 -15.64
C GLY A 16 7.89 -20.45 -15.00
N GLU A 17 8.15 -19.73 -13.91
CA GLU A 17 7.16 -18.95 -13.17
C GLU A 17 7.32 -17.46 -13.52
N GLU A 18 6.22 -16.77 -13.82
CA GLU A 18 6.27 -15.32 -13.93
C GLU A 18 6.66 -14.73 -12.56
N PRO A 19 7.64 -13.81 -12.50
CA PRO A 19 7.95 -13.10 -11.27
C PRO A 19 6.68 -12.49 -10.69
N GLY A 20 6.45 -12.69 -9.40
CA GLY A 20 5.25 -12.16 -8.73
C GLY A 20 5.07 -10.69 -9.05
N LYS A 21 3.85 -10.30 -9.47
CA LYS A 21 3.57 -8.91 -9.84
C LYS A 21 3.93 -7.99 -8.67
N PRO A 22 4.73 -6.94 -8.90
CA PRO A 22 5.02 -5.98 -7.85
C PRO A 22 3.72 -5.37 -7.34
N PHE A 23 3.62 -5.16 -6.02
CA PHE A 23 2.48 -4.48 -5.44
C PHE A 23 2.37 -3.09 -6.05
N SER A 24 1.27 -2.82 -6.76
CA SER A 24 1.10 -1.60 -7.55
C SER A 24 1.02 -0.31 -6.72
N GLY A 25 0.82 -0.44 -5.41
CA GLY A 25 0.53 0.69 -4.50
C GLY A 25 -0.82 1.36 -4.75
N GLN A 26 -1.60 0.88 -5.72
CA GLN A 26 -2.89 1.43 -6.10
C GLN A 26 -4.01 0.65 -5.41
N ILE A 27 -4.79 1.33 -4.58
CA ILE A 27 -5.93 0.74 -3.88
C ILE A 27 -7.22 1.40 -4.40
N ARG A 28 -8.08 0.60 -5.05
CA ARG A 28 -9.42 1.02 -5.47
C ARG A 28 -10.43 0.43 -4.50
N ILE A 29 -10.96 1.26 -3.61
CA ILE A 29 -11.96 0.86 -2.62
C ILE A 29 -13.23 1.70 -2.78
N ARG A 30 -14.37 1.06 -2.55
CA ARG A 30 -15.64 1.75 -2.35
C ARG A 30 -15.85 1.93 -0.87
N ILE A 31 -16.19 3.14 -0.46
CA ILE A 31 -16.54 3.49 0.92
C ILE A 31 -17.85 4.28 0.91
N GLU A 32 -18.54 4.26 2.05
CA GLU A 32 -19.76 5.06 2.23
C GLU A 32 -19.46 6.57 2.12
N SER A 33 -20.40 7.31 1.55
CA SER A 33 -20.26 8.77 1.33
C SER A 33 -19.98 9.53 2.63
N GLU A 34 -20.60 9.10 3.73
CA GLU A 34 -20.38 9.67 5.06
C GLU A 34 -18.95 9.47 5.56
N LEU A 35 -18.36 8.30 5.30
CA LEU A 35 -16.97 8.02 5.66
C LEU A 35 -16.02 8.85 4.80
N HIS A 36 -16.30 8.94 3.49
CA HIS A 36 -15.53 9.79 2.58
C HIS A 36 -15.52 11.27 3.04
N ARG A 37 -16.67 11.79 3.49
CA ARG A 37 -16.76 13.16 4.04
C ARG A 37 -15.86 13.34 5.25
N LYS A 38 -15.93 12.41 6.21
CA LYS A 38 -15.13 12.48 7.45
C LYS A 38 -13.63 12.42 7.16
N LEU A 39 -13.20 11.53 6.26
CA LEU A 39 -11.80 11.41 5.86
C LEU A 39 -11.31 12.68 5.14
N SER A 40 -12.13 13.25 4.26
CA SER A 40 -11.79 14.49 3.55
C SER A 40 -11.62 15.67 4.52
N ALA A 41 -12.49 15.80 5.52
CA ALA A 41 -12.37 16.82 6.55
C ALA A 41 -11.10 16.63 7.39
N ALA A 42 -10.82 15.40 7.83
CA ALA A 42 -9.64 15.10 8.64
C ALA A 42 -8.33 15.33 7.87
N ALA A 43 -8.29 14.99 6.58
CA ALA A 43 -7.17 15.27 5.70
C ALA A 43 -6.91 16.78 5.58
N ALA A 44 -7.98 17.58 5.39
CA ALA A 44 -7.87 19.04 5.33
C ALA A 44 -7.34 19.63 6.65
N THR A 45 -7.86 19.17 7.80
CA THR A 45 -7.39 19.62 9.12
C THR A 45 -5.92 19.26 9.38
N SER A 46 -5.45 18.12 8.86
CA SER A 46 -4.05 17.68 8.99
C SER A 46 -3.12 18.24 7.91
N GLY A 47 -3.63 19.07 6.99
CA GLY A 47 -2.84 19.69 5.93
C GLY A 47 -2.31 18.69 4.89
N THR A 48 -2.96 17.54 4.73
CA THR A 48 -2.55 16.49 3.77
C THR A 48 -3.65 16.18 2.77
N SER A 49 -3.29 15.45 1.71
CA SER A 49 -4.26 14.94 0.75
C SER A 49 -5.09 13.80 1.35
N LEU A 50 -6.28 13.54 0.82
CA LEU A 50 -7.09 12.39 1.24
C LEU A 50 -6.29 11.07 1.16
N ASN A 51 -5.55 10.86 0.08
CA ASN A 51 -4.70 9.67 -0.09
C ASN A 51 -3.59 9.61 0.96
N GLY A 52 -2.94 10.75 1.27
CA GLY A 52 -1.91 10.83 2.29
C GLY A 52 -2.45 10.53 3.69
N TYR A 53 -3.65 11.03 4.01
CA TYR A 53 -4.33 10.74 5.27
C TYR A 53 -4.66 9.25 5.39
N ILE A 54 -5.22 8.64 4.33
CA ILE A 54 -5.54 7.21 4.29
C ILE A 54 -4.26 6.37 4.41
N ALA A 55 -3.20 6.70 3.67
CA ALA A 55 -1.94 5.98 3.73
C ALA A 55 -1.33 6.00 5.13
N GLY A 56 -1.28 7.16 5.79
CA GLY A 56 -0.78 7.28 7.16
C GLY A 56 -1.59 6.47 8.17
N ALA A 57 -2.92 6.41 8.00
CA ALA A 57 -3.76 5.56 8.83
C ALA A 57 -3.46 4.06 8.63
N LEU A 58 -3.21 3.62 7.39
CA LEU A 58 -2.82 2.25 7.07
C LEU A 58 -1.42 1.89 7.60
N GLU A 59 -0.47 2.82 7.52
CA GLU A 59 0.87 2.67 8.12
C GLU A 59 0.78 2.51 9.64
N ALA A 60 -0.01 3.37 10.32
CA ALA A 60 -0.22 3.24 11.76
C ALA A 60 -0.90 1.91 12.14
N ALA A 61 -1.89 1.47 11.36
CA ALA A 61 -2.59 0.21 11.58
C ALA A 61 -1.69 -1.02 11.40
N THR A 62 -0.66 -0.93 10.56
CA THR A 62 0.32 -2.02 10.34
C THR A 62 1.53 -1.94 11.26
N ALA A 63 1.84 -0.77 11.80
CA ALA A 63 2.90 -0.57 12.80
C ALA A 63 2.53 -1.11 14.19
N HIS A 64 1.23 -1.13 14.54
CA HIS A 64 0.76 -1.67 15.81
C HIS A 64 0.41 -3.16 15.67
N ARG A 65 1.35 -4.03 16.03
CA ARG A 65 1.08 -5.46 16.22
C ARG A 65 0.92 -5.78 17.72
N PRO A 66 -0.30 -5.84 18.27
CA PRO A 66 -0.64 -6.86 19.23
C PRO A 66 -1.34 -7.97 18.45
N GLN A 67 -0.59 -9.01 18.11
CA GLN A 67 -1.18 -10.30 17.76
C GLN A 67 -0.75 -11.25 18.89
N PRO A 68 -1.69 -11.94 19.57
CA PRO A 68 -1.35 -13.18 20.26
C PRO A 68 -0.86 -14.24 19.27
#